data_AF-A0AAD9U0P1-F1
#
_entry.id   AF-A0AAD9U0P1-F1
#
_cell.length_a   1.000
_cell.length_b   1.000
_cell.length_c   1.000
_cell.angle_alpha   90.00
_cell.angle_beta   90.00
_cell.angle_gamma   90.00
#
_symmetry.space_group_name_H-M   'P 1'
#
loop_
_entity.id
_entity.type
_entity.pdbx_description
1 polymer ?
#
loop_
_entity_poly.entity_id
_entity_poly.type
_entity_poly.pdbx_seq_one_letter_code
_entity_poly.pdbx_strand_id
1 'polypeptide(L)'
;MREEDLHYVNYFRDDDQTEQKRIGPPNCDDWDNAKVFINFLATFYDITLDFSASLHVTSNIYFKSWCAIRNQLISLSTDKDPLVSKIVVSMKQKFDKYWKGLEQTNNLLILAVFLDPRYKLGYVKFWFDFIYGVEESQSMTFMLKGVLLDLYDWYNRFYGTLGGGVKEIDDVFSLGVGSGRSDDIEFGRLKATDKEDSLWE
;
A
#
# COMPACT_ATOMS: atom_id res chain seq x y z
N MET A 1 48.23 -7.73 -15.09
CA MET A 1 47.87 -6.59 -14.21
C MET A 1 48.04 -5.23 -14.87
N ARG A 2 49.26 -4.68 -15.13
CA ARG A 2 49.38 -3.32 -15.70
C ARG A 2 48.93 -3.15 -17.17
N GLU A 3 49.02 -4.19 -17.99
CA GLU A 3 48.60 -4.13 -19.41
C GLU A 3 47.08 -4.29 -19.60
N GLU A 4 46.43 -5.05 -18.73
CA GLU A 4 44.97 -5.27 -18.77
C GLU A 4 44.19 -3.98 -18.44
N ASP A 5 44.71 -3.18 -17.51
CA ASP A 5 44.17 -1.85 -17.18
C ASP A 5 44.30 -0.87 -18.36
N LEU A 6 45.34 -1.00 -19.18
CA LEU A 6 45.55 -0.13 -20.34
C LEU A 6 44.50 -0.39 -21.43
N HIS A 7 44.20 -1.67 -21.70
CA HIS A 7 43.16 -2.06 -22.64
C HIS A 7 41.77 -1.60 -22.17
N TYR A 8 41.49 -1.75 -20.87
CA TYR A 8 40.24 -1.28 -20.26
C TYR A 8 40.06 0.23 -20.39
N VAL A 9 41.11 1.01 -20.06
CA VAL A 9 41.06 2.47 -20.15
C VAL A 9 40.96 2.94 -21.61
N ASN A 10 41.66 2.30 -22.55
CA ASN A 10 41.63 2.68 -23.96
C ASN A 10 40.27 2.40 -24.62
N TYR A 11 39.58 1.32 -24.22
CA TYR A 11 38.23 0.99 -24.71
C TYR A 11 37.21 2.14 -24.53
N PHE A 12 37.36 2.97 -23.49
CA PHE A 12 36.51 4.13 -23.23
C PHE A 12 37.04 5.44 -23.82
N ARG A 13 38.27 5.43 -24.35
CA ARG A 13 38.92 6.61 -24.95
C ARG A 13 38.87 6.61 -26.48
N ASP A 14 38.65 5.44 -27.09
CA ASP A 14 38.46 5.34 -28.53
C ASP A 14 37.16 6.08 -28.93
N ASP A 15 37.33 7.26 -29.54
CA ASP A 15 36.28 7.97 -30.28
C ASP A 15 36.01 7.16 -31.55
N ASP A 16 35.14 6.15 -31.45
CA ASP A 16 34.54 5.57 -32.64
C ASP A 16 33.83 6.69 -33.40
N GLN A 17 33.97 6.75 -34.72
CA GLN A 17 33.33 7.73 -35.61
C GLN A 17 31.79 7.63 -35.63
N THR A 18 31.20 6.81 -34.76
CA THR A 18 29.77 6.76 -34.46
C THR A 18 29.45 7.78 -33.37
N GLU A 19 28.46 8.63 -33.60
CA GLU A 19 28.12 9.88 -32.88
C GLU A 19 27.91 9.81 -31.34
N GLN A 20 28.18 8.69 -30.66
CA GLN A 20 28.04 8.55 -29.20
C GLN A 20 29.35 8.15 -28.53
N LYS A 21 29.93 9.11 -27.81
CA LYS A 21 31.06 8.91 -26.90
C LYS A 21 30.70 7.85 -25.84
N ARG A 22 31.53 6.82 -25.72
CA ARG A 22 31.35 5.74 -24.74
C ARG A 22 31.41 6.31 -23.32
N ILE A 23 30.43 5.97 -22.48
CA ILE A 23 30.42 6.36 -21.06
C ILE A 23 31.57 5.61 -20.38
N GLY A 24 32.48 6.35 -19.75
CA GLY A 24 33.65 5.81 -19.06
C GLY A 24 33.30 4.86 -17.92
N PRO A 25 34.32 4.20 -17.32
CA PRO A 25 34.11 3.31 -16.19
C PRO A 25 33.54 4.10 -14.99
N PRO A 26 32.76 3.45 -14.10
CA PRO A 26 32.19 4.12 -12.93
C PRO A 26 33.30 4.77 -12.09
N ASN A 27 33.14 6.04 -11.80
CA ASN A 27 34.05 6.79 -10.95
C ASN A 27 33.67 6.62 -9.46
N CYS A 28 34.45 7.19 -8.55
CA CYS A 28 34.17 7.10 -7.11
C CYS A 28 32.78 7.65 -6.74
N ASP A 29 32.34 8.74 -7.38
CA ASP A 29 31.03 9.35 -7.13
C ASP A 29 29.90 8.42 -7.56
N ASP A 30 30.05 7.67 -8.67
CA ASP A 30 29.09 6.67 -9.11
C ASP A 30 28.91 5.55 -8.06
N TRP A 31 30.02 5.12 -7.44
CA TRP A 31 29.98 4.12 -6.37
C TRP A 31 29.33 4.65 -5.09
N ASP A 32 29.57 5.90 -4.74
CA ASP A 32 28.94 6.52 -3.58
C ASP A 32 27.44 6.73 -3.81
N ASN A 33 27.04 7.16 -5.01
CA ASN A 33 25.64 7.21 -5.42
C ASN A 33 24.99 5.82 -5.36
N ALA A 34 25.67 4.77 -5.85
CA ALA A 34 25.16 3.41 -5.84
C ALA A 34 24.89 2.89 -4.41
N LYS A 35 25.75 3.20 -3.44
CA LYS A 35 25.51 2.83 -2.03
C LYS A 35 24.26 3.49 -1.47
N VAL A 36 24.03 4.76 -1.79
CA VAL A 36 22.82 5.48 -1.38
C VAL A 36 21.59 4.82 -2.00
N PHE A 37 21.64 4.44 -3.28
CA PHE A 37 20.55 3.71 -3.93
C PHE A 37 20.26 2.34 -3.32
N ILE A 38 21.29 1.56 -2.98
CA ILE A 38 21.09 0.23 -2.39
C ILE A 38 20.33 0.34 -1.08
N ASN A 39 20.71 1.29 -0.22
CA ASN A 39 20.03 1.53 1.05
C ASN A 39 18.57 1.96 0.83
N PHE A 40 18.32 2.77 -0.20
CA PHE A 40 16.97 3.15 -0.59
C PHE A 40 16.13 1.95 -1.08
N LEU A 41 16.68 1.13 -1.98
CA LEU A 41 15.97 0.03 -2.62
C LEU A 41 15.76 -1.17 -1.68
N ALA A 42 16.55 -1.29 -0.61
CA ALA A 42 16.49 -2.41 0.32
C ALA A 42 15.06 -2.67 0.83
N THR A 43 14.35 -1.63 1.27
CA THR A 43 12.98 -1.80 1.78
C THR A 43 11.99 -2.24 0.71
N PHE A 44 12.13 -1.75 -0.53
CA PHE A 44 11.30 -2.20 -1.65
C PHE A 44 11.59 -3.65 -2.01
N TYR A 45 12.86 -4.04 -1.95
CA TYR A 45 13.28 -5.42 -2.14
C TYR A 45 12.65 -6.34 -1.10
N ASP A 46 12.74 -6.01 0.19
CA ASP A 46 12.16 -6.81 1.28
C ASP A 46 10.64 -6.97 1.10
N ILE A 47 9.93 -5.88 0.80
CA ILE A 47 8.49 -5.92 0.56
C ILE A 47 8.14 -6.74 -0.69
N THR A 48 8.91 -6.60 -1.77
CA THR A 48 8.70 -7.38 -2.99
C THR A 48 8.94 -8.86 -2.73
N LEU A 49 9.95 -9.19 -1.94
CA LEU A 49 10.26 -10.55 -1.54
C LEU A 49 9.10 -11.16 -0.73
N ASP A 50 8.56 -10.42 0.24
CA ASP A 50 7.38 -10.82 1.01
C ASP A 50 6.16 -11.10 0.11
N PHE A 51 5.91 -10.26 -0.89
CA PHE A 51 4.80 -10.47 -1.84
C PHE A 51 5.07 -11.57 -2.87
N SER A 52 6.34 -11.84 -3.16
CA SER A 52 6.75 -12.89 -4.10
C SER A 52 6.72 -14.29 -3.47
N ALA A 53 6.50 -14.38 -2.16
CA ALA A 53 6.35 -15.65 -1.47
C ALA A 53 5.09 -16.39 -1.96
N SER A 54 5.27 -17.51 -2.66
CA SER A 54 4.18 -18.28 -3.27
C SER A 54 3.46 -19.24 -2.31
N LEU A 55 4.01 -19.46 -1.11
CA LEU A 55 3.52 -20.46 -0.14
C LEU A 55 2.62 -19.90 0.95
N HIS A 56 2.45 -18.57 1.03
CA HIS A 56 1.71 -17.92 2.09
C HIS A 56 0.73 -16.90 1.52
N VAL A 57 -0.39 -16.69 2.21
CA VAL A 57 -1.31 -15.61 1.90
C VAL A 57 -0.61 -14.29 2.19
N THR A 58 -0.63 -13.36 1.22
CA THR A 58 0.02 -12.03 1.31
C THR A 58 -0.98 -10.90 1.51
N SER A 59 -2.28 -11.16 1.39
CA SER A 59 -3.33 -10.15 1.52
C SER A 59 -3.39 -9.55 2.93
N ASN A 60 -3.02 -10.30 3.96
CA ASN A 60 -3.00 -9.85 5.35
C ASN A 60 -1.84 -8.89 5.67
N ILE A 61 -0.72 -8.95 4.95
CA ILE A 61 0.42 -8.02 5.12
C ILE A 61 0.34 -6.82 4.16
N TYR A 62 -0.58 -6.87 3.20
CA TYR A 62 -0.74 -5.86 2.16
C TYR A 62 -0.70 -4.43 2.69
N PHE A 63 -1.58 -4.14 3.66
CA PHE A 63 -1.75 -2.78 4.16
C PHE A 63 -0.51 -2.28 4.91
N LYS A 64 0.16 -3.16 5.66
CA LYS A 64 1.43 -2.85 6.33
C LYS A 64 2.50 -2.49 5.29
N SER A 65 2.63 -3.29 4.24
CA SER A 65 3.60 -3.06 3.17
C SER A 65 3.31 -1.76 2.41
N TRP A 66 2.04 -1.46 2.16
CA TRP A 66 1.62 -0.20 1.53
C TRP A 66 2.02 1.01 2.41
N CYS A 67 1.73 0.98 3.72
CA CYS A 67 2.12 2.03 4.65
C CYS A 67 3.65 2.20 4.70
N ALA A 68 4.42 1.10 4.70
CA ALA A 68 5.87 1.14 4.73
C ALA A 68 6.46 1.84 3.49
N ILE A 69 6.02 1.45 2.29
CA ILE A 69 6.46 2.08 1.03
C ILE A 69 6.10 3.57 1.04
N ARG A 70 4.85 3.91 1.39
CA ARG A 70 4.38 5.29 1.42
C ARG A 70 5.23 6.16 2.35
N ASN A 71 5.46 5.71 3.59
CA ASN A 71 6.22 6.46 4.58
C ASN A 71 7.67 6.66 4.13
N GLN A 72 8.28 5.64 3.55
CA GLN A 72 9.64 5.75 3.02
C GLN A 72 9.73 6.74 1.86
N LEU A 73 8.78 6.72 0.92
CA LEU A 73 8.71 7.68 -0.18
C LEU A 73 8.51 9.12 0.33
N ILE A 74 7.66 9.32 1.35
CA ILE A 74 7.46 10.64 1.95
C ILE A 74 8.73 11.12 2.65
N SER A 75 9.32 10.29 3.51
CA SER A 75 10.54 10.62 4.25
C SER A 75 11.68 11.00 3.30
N LEU A 76 11.91 10.20 2.26
CA LEU A 76 13.02 10.42 1.33
C LEU A 76 12.73 11.52 0.29
N SER A 77 11.46 11.85 0.04
CA SER A 77 11.14 13.02 -0.81
C SER A 77 11.58 14.35 -0.16
N THR A 78 11.76 14.35 1.16
CA THR A 78 12.21 15.50 1.95
C THR A 78 13.71 15.38 2.31
N ASP A 79 14.42 14.41 1.73
CA ASP A 79 15.85 14.21 1.95
C ASP A 79 16.67 15.40 1.36
N LYS A 80 17.85 15.63 1.93
CA LYS A 80 18.78 16.67 1.50
C LYS A 80 19.51 16.30 0.22
N ASP A 81 19.64 15.02 -0.12
CA ASP A 81 20.30 14.57 -1.34
C ASP A 81 19.40 14.85 -2.57
N PRO A 82 19.82 15.76 -3.49
CA PRO A 82 19.03 16.12 -4.66
C PRO A 82 18.82 14.95 -5.64
N LEU A 83 19.75 14.01 -5.69
CA LEU A 83 19.72 12.86 -6.61
C LEU A 83 18.67 11.85 -6.14
N VAL A 84 18.67 11.53 -4.85
CA VAL A 84 17.65 10.68 -4.22
C VAL A 84 16.29 11.33 -4.31
N SER A 85 16.18 12.62 -3.97
CA SER A 85 14.92 13.36 -3.99
C SER A 85 14.27 13.31 -5.37
N LYS A 86 15.02 13.54 -6.46
CA LYS A 86 14.48 13.50 -7.83
C LYS A 86 13.87 12.14 -8.20
N ILE A 87 14.55 11.05 -7.82
CA ILE A 87 14.09 9.69 -8.17
C ILE A 87 12.92 9.27 -7.29
N VAL A 88 12.98 9.58 -5.99
CA VAL A 88 11.90 9.32 -5.06
C VAL A 88 10.64 10.06 -5.46
N VAL A 89 10.74 11.31 -5.95
CA VAL A 89 9.59 12.05 -6.49
C VAL A 89 8.95 11.29 -7.66
N SER A 90 9.75 10.77 -8.60
CA SER A 90 9.22 9.98 -9.72
C SER A 90 8.59 8.66 -9.26
N MET A 91 9.20 7.97 -8.30
CA MET A 91 8.66 6.72 -7.74
C MET A 91 7.38 6.96 -6.95
N LYS A 92 7.30 8.06 -6.19
CA LYS A 92 6.09 8.50 -5.49
C LYS A 92 4.97 8.80 -6.47
N GLN A 93 5.23 9.50 -7.57
CA GLN A 93 4.23 9.75 -8.61
C GLN A 93 3.67 8.44 -9.19
N LYS A 94 4.52 7.44 -9.44
CA LYS A 94 4.06 6.11 -9.89
C LYS A 94 3.24 5.42 -8.79
N PHE A 95 3.70 5.46 -7.55
CA PHE A 95 2.99 4.87 -6.41
C PHE A 95 1.59 5.47 -6.26
N ASP A 96 1.49 6.79 -6.22
CA ASP A 96 0.22 7.52 -6.10
C ASP A 96 -0.69 7.25 -7.31
N LYS A 97 -0.13 7.08 -8.52
CA LYS A 97 -0.90 6.72 -9.73
C LYS A 97 -1.50 5.32 -9.67
N TYR A 98 -0.73 4.33 -9.20
CA TYR A 98 -1.18 2.92 -9.19
C TYR A 98 -2.12 2.62 -8.03
N TRP A 99 -1.79 3.10 -6.83
CA TRP A 99 -2.58 2.79 -5.64
C TRP A 99 -3.73 3.75 -5.42
N LYS A 100 -3.66 4.96 -6.02
CA LYS A 100 -4.58 6.06 -5.77
C LYS A 100 -4.72 6.34 -4.27
N GLY A 101 -5.67 7.18 -3.86
CA GLY A 101 -6.03 7.27 -2.44
C GLY A 101 -6.64 5.96 -1.95
N LEU A 102 -6.58 5.69 -0.64
CA LEU A 102 -7.21 4.50 -0.06
C LEU A 102 -8.72 4.42 -0.31
N GLU A 103 -9.37 5.56 -0.56
CA GLU A 103 -10.77 5.65 -1.01
C GLU A 103 -11.05 4.95 -2.34
N GLN A 104 -10.04 4.82 -3.21
CA GLN A 104 -10.15 4.19 -4.52
C GLN A 104 -9.43 2.84 -4.58
N THR A 105 -8.85 2.42 -3.45
CA THR A 105 -8.21 1.10 -3.33
C THR A 105 -9.29 0.04 -3.11
N ASN A 106 -9.02 -1.20 -3.51
CA ASN A 106 -9.95 -2.30 -3.32
C ASN A 106 -10.18 -2.57 -1.82
N ASN A 107 -11.39 -2.28 -1.34
CA ASN A 107 -11.80 -2.49 0.05
C ASN A 107 -11.59 -3.94 0.52
N LEU A 108 -11.63 -4.94 -0.37
CA LEU A 108 -11.37 -6.34 -0.01
C LEU A 108 -9.93 -6.56 0.48
N LEU A 109 -8.95 -5.82 -0.04
CA LEU A 109 -7.56 -5.93 0.43
C LEU A 109 -7.41 -5.41 1.85
N ILE A 110 -8.16 -4.36 2.21
CA ILE A 110 -8.17 -3.80 3.56
C ILE A 110 -8.98 -4.72 4.49
N LEU A 111 -10.11 -5.26 4.02
CA LEU A 111 -10.91 -6.24 4.74
C LEU A 111 -10.12 -7.51 5.05
N ALA A 112 -9.25 -7.97 4.14
CA ALA A 112 -8.39 -9.12 4.40
C ALA A 112 -7.44 -8.91 5.60
N VAL A 113 -6.94 -7.68 5.78
CA VAL A 113 -6.12 -7.31 6.95
C VAL A 113 -7.00 -7.24 8.20
N PHE A 114 -8.19 -6.65 8.07
CA PHE A 114 -9.15 -6.55 9.17
C PHE A 114 -9.68 -7.91 9.66
N LEU A 115 -9.80 -8.88 8.76
CA LEU A 115 -10.20 -10.26 9.07
C LEU A 115 -9.05 -11.11 9.63
N ASP A 116 -7.80 -10.66 9.55
CA ASP A 116 -6.69 -11.36 10.19
C ASP A 116 -6.83 -11.24 11.71
N PRO A 117 -6.94 -12.35 12.47
CA PRO A 117 -7.12 -12.30 13.92
C PRO A 117 -6.02 -11.52 14.66
N ARG A 118 -4.83 -11.40 14.05
CA ARG A 118 -3.70 -10.63 14.58
C ARG A 118 -3.89 -9.12 14.44
N TYR A 119 -4.63 -8.69 13.41
CA TYR A 119 -4.81 -7.29 13.05
C TYR A 119 -6.29 -6.92 13.15
N LYS A 120 -6.68 -6.35 14.29
CA LYS A 120 -8.04 -5.86 14.49
C LYS A 120 -8.30 -4.56 13.72
N LEU A 121 -9.57 -4.15 13.66
CA LEU A 121 -9.97 -2.84 13.10
C LEU A 121 -9.16 -1.67 13.66
N GLY A 122 -8.79 -1.74 14.95
CA GLY A 122 -7.97 -0.73 15.60
C GLY A 122 -6.63 -0.49 14.91
N TYR A 123 -6.02 -1.53 14.34
CA TYR A 123 -4.76 -1.39 13.58
C TYR A 123 -4.96 -0.61 12.29
N VAL A 124 -5.99 -0.93 11.52
CA VAL A 124 -6.32 -0.21 10.28
C VAL A 124 -6.71 1.23 10.58
N LYS A 125 -7.55 1.43 11.61
CA LYS A 125 -7.98 2.76 12.06
C LYS A 125 -6.80 3.62 12.49
N PHE A 126 -5.86 3.08 13.26
CA PHE A 126 -4.65 3.82 13.67
C PHE A 126 -3.90 4.39 12.47
N TRP A 127 -3.71 3.58 11.42
CA TRP A 127 -3.05 4.02 10.21
C TRP A 127 -3.88 5.00 9.39
N PHE A 128 -5.19 4.85 9.33
CA PHE A 128 -6.06 5.84 8.69
C PHE A 128 -6.01 7.19 9.40
N ASP A 129 -6.10 7.18 10.74
CA ASP A 129 -5.96 8.39 11.57
C ASP A 129 -4.61 9.08 11.29
N PHE A 130 -3.53 8.30 11.18
CA PHE A 130 -2.19 8.81 10.92
C PHE A 130 -2.03 9.43 9.51
N ILE A 131 -2.71 8.88 8.50
CA ILE A 131 -2.49 9.25 7.09
C ILE A 131 -3.47 10.32 6.60
N TYR A 132 -4.72 10.26 7.04
CA TYR A 132 -5.83 11.10 6.55
C TYR A 132 -6.40 11.99 7.66
N GLY A 133 -6.10 11.69 8.92
CA GLY A 133 -6.71 12.36 10.05
C GLY A 133 -8.01 11.69 10.48
N VAL A 134 -8.51 12.14 11.62
CA VAL A 134 -9.54 11.42 12.40
C VAL A 134 -10.91 11.40 11.70
N GLU A 135 -11.30 12.49 11.03
CA GLU A 135 -12.62 12.60 10.39
C GLU A 135 -12.74 11.64 9.18
N GLU A 136 -11.78 11.70 8.27
CA GLU A 136 -11.73 10.83 7.07
C GLU A 136 -11.58 9.36 7.47
N SER A 137 -10.74 9.08 8.47
CA SER A 137 -10.56 7.74 9.04
C SER A 137 -11.86 7.14 9.58
N GLN A 138 -12.70 7.93 10.26
CA GLN A 138 -13.99 7.45 10.75
C GLN A 138 -14.91 7.05 9.60
N SER A 139 -15.01 7.89 8.56
CA SER A 139 -15.81 7.62 7.37
C SER A 139 -15.36 6.33 6.66
N MET A 140 -14.05 6.19 6.42
CA MET A 140 -13.48 4.99 5.79
C MET A 140 -13.70 3.73 6.64
N THR A 141 -13.53 3.83 7.95
CA THR A 141 -13.76 2.71 8.88
C THR A 141 -15.23 2.29 8.88
N PHE A 142 -16.15 3.26 8.82
CA PHE A 142 -17.59 2.99 8.73
C PHE A 142 -17.95 2.27 7.43
N MET A 143 -17.42 2.75 6.30
CA MET A 143 -17.58 2.08 4.99
C MET A 143 -17.08 0.64 5.02
N LEU A 144 -15.89 0.38 5.58
CA LEU A 144 -15.35 -0.98 5.69
C LEU A 144 -16.22 -1.90 6.54
N LYS A 145 -16.77 -1.39 7.66
CA LYS A 145 -17.73 -2.16 8.46
C LYS A 145 -18.98 -2.52 7.66
N GLY A 146 -19.52 -1.58 6.87
CA GLY A 146 -20.65 -1.83 5.99
C GLY A 146 -20.37 -2.98 5.02
N VAL A 147 -19.24 -2.93 4.30
CA VAL A 147 -18.86 -3.98 3.35
C VAL A 147 -18.65 -5.34 4.06
N LEU A 148 -18.11 -5.36 5.28
CA LEU A 148 -18.00 -6.61 6.05
C LEU A 148 -19.38 -7.18 6.38
N LEU A 149 -20.31 -6.33 6.84
CA LEU A 149 -21.67 -6.76 7.18
C LEU A 149 -22.40 -7.29 5.95
N ASP A 150 -22.25 -6.63 4.79
CA ASP A 150 -22.81 -7.12 3.54
C ASP A 150 -22.24 -8.50 3.15
N LEU A 151 -20.93 -8.70 3.34
CA LEU A 151 -20.29 -10.00 3.10
C LEU A 151 -20.81 -11.08 4.05
N TYR A 152 -21.01 -10.74 5.33
CA TYR A 152 -21.55 -11.64 6.34
C TYR A 152 -23.01 -12.01 6.05
N ASP A 153 -23.84 -11.03 5.69
CA ASP A 153 -25.23 -11.25 5.29
C ASP A 153 -25.32 -12.13 4.04
N TRP A 154 -24.44 -11.90 3.06
CA TRP A 154 -24.34 -12.75 1.88
C TRP A 154 -23.97 -14.20 2.25
N TYR A 155 -22.96 -14.37 3.12
CA TYR A 155 -22.56 -15.69 3.61
C TYR A 155 -23.70 -16.42 4.32
N ASN A 156 -24.43 -15.72 5.21
CA ASN A 156 -25.56 -16.30 5.94
C ASN A 156 -26.73 -16.67 5.02
N ARG A 157 -26.99 -15.89 3.98
CA ARG A 157 -28.04 -16.23 2.99
C ARG A 157 -27.68 -17.50 2.21
N PHE A 158 -26.40 -17.72 1.92
CA PHE A 158 -25.94 -18.86 1.13
C PHE A 158 -25.71 -20.14 1.96
N TYR A 159 -25.23 -20.00 3.19
CA TYR A 159 -24.81 -21.12 4.04
C TYR A 159 -25.58 -21.24 5.37
N GLY A 160 -26.27 -20.19 5.82
CA GLY A 160 -27.03 -20.17 7.08
C GLY A 160 -28.30 -21.01 7.08
N THR A 161 -28.78 -21.46 5.91
CA THR A 161 -29.92 -22.39 5.80
C THR A 161 -29.53 -23.84 6.16
N LEU A 162 -28.24 -24.16 6.32
CA LEU A 162 -27.74 -25.51 6.63
C LEU A 162 -27.30 -25.71 8.09
N GLY A 163 -27.18 -24.65 8.90
CA GLY A 163 -26.70 -24.75 10.29
C GLY A 163 -27.42 -23.77 11.20
N GLY A 164 -28.50 -24.21 11.84
CA GLY A 164 -29.26 -23.41 12.79
C GLY A 164 -28.44 -22.96 14.00
N GLY A 165 -28.53 -21.67 14.33
CA GLY A 165 -28.01 -21.10 15.57
C GLY A 165 -27.62 -19.64 15.40
N VAL A 166 -28.61 -18.73 15.45
CA VAL A 166 -28.36 -17.28 15.56
C VAL A 166 -27.58 -17.03 16.85
N LYS A 167 -26.33 -16.57 16.74
CA LYS A 167 -25.63 -15.89 17.83
C LYS A 167 -25.61 -14.40 17.52
N GLU A 168 -25.97 -13.61 18.53
CA GLU A 168 -26.15 -12.17 18.46
C GLU A 168 -24.91 -11.42 17.97
N ILE A 169 -25.16 -10.34 17.25
CA ILE A 169 -24.21 -9.56 16.43
C ILE A 169 -23.20 -8.76 17.29
N ASP A 170 -23.51 -8.52 18.56
CA ASP A 170 -22.73 -7.65 19.46
C ASP A 170 -21.39 -8.25 19.92
N ASP A 171 -21.22 -9.58 19.90
CA ASP A 171 -20.01 -10.24 20.39
C ASP A 171 -18.81 -10.11 19.46
N VAL A 172 -19.05 -9.98 18.14
CA VAL A 172 -17.98 -9.87 17.12
C VAL A 172 -17.26 -8.52 17.20
N PHE A 173 -17.98 -7.47 17.59
CA PHE A 173 -17.44 -6.10 17.65
C PHE A 173 -16.96 -5.69 19.05
N SER A 174 -17.27 -6.45 20.10
CA SER A 174 -17.04 -6.05 21.51
C SER A 174 -15.70 -6.47 22.12
N LEU A 175 -14.73 -7.00 21.36
CA LEU A 175 -13.40 -7.29 21.92
C LEU A 175 -12.49 -6.06 21.98
N GLY A 176 -12.86 -5.13 22.87
CA GLY A 176 -11.94 -4.36 23.71
C GLY A 176 -11.84 -2.88 23.39
N VAL A 177 -12.70 -2.04 24.00
CA VAL A 177 -12.34 -0.77 24.65
C VAL A 177 -13.34 -0.54 25.80
N GLY A 178 -12.84 -0.26 27.00
CA GLY A 178 -13.65 -0.03 28.18
C GLY A 178 -14.50 1.25 28.11
N SER A 179 -15.74 1.10 28.61
CA SER A 179 -16.59 2.09 29.29
C SER A 179 -16.54 3.55 28.83
N GLY A 180 -17.61 4.00 28.16
CA GLY A 180 -17.97 5.43 28.16
C GLY A 180 -19.04 5.84 27.15
N ARG A 181 -20.30 5.85 27.62
CA ARG A 181 -21.49 6.59 27.12
C ARG A 181 -22.04 6.26 25.73
N SER A 182 -23.27 5.72 25.74
CA SER A 182 -24.24 5.69 24.64
C SER A 182 -24.42 7.06 24.02
N ASP A 183 -24.41 7.10 22.69
CA ASP A 183 -25.35 7.90 21.91
C ASP A 183 -25.88 7.00 20.79
N ASP A 184 -27.20 6.83 20.78
CA ASP A 184 -27.94 5.98 19.86
C ASP A 184 -27.89 6.61 18.45
N ILE A 185 -27.37 5.88 17.46
CA ILE A 185 -27.44 6.32 16.05
C ILE A 185 -28.19 5.26 15.24
N GLU A 186 -29.40 5.65 14.84
CA GLU A 186 -30.35 4.93 14.03
C GLU A 186 -29.76 4.61 12.63
N PHE A 187 -29.71 3.33 12.27
CA PHE A 187 -29.24 2.89 10.95
C PHE A 187 -30.32 3.13 9.88
N GLY A 188 -30.24 4.28 9.22
CA GLY A 188 -31.02 4.60 8.03
C GLY A 188 -30.62 3.71 6.85
N ARG A 189 -31.50 2.77 6.49
CA ARG A 189 -31.42 1.92 5.29
C ARG A 189 -31.55 2.79 4.03
N LEU A 190 -30.44 3.16 3.39
CA LEU A 190 -30.46 3.76 2.06
C LEU A 190 -30.76 2.66 1.02
N LYS A 191 -31.96 2.72 0.43
CA LYS A 191 -32.31 1.93 -0.75
C LYS A 191 -31.68 2.59 -1.98
N ALA A 192 -30.83 1.86 -2.68
CA ALA A 192 -30.50 2.16 -4.07
C ALA A 192 -31.77 1.97 -4.92
N THR A 193 -32.14 3.00 -5.69
CA THR A 193 -33.07 2.86 -6.80
C THR A 193 -32.31 3.14 -8.08
N ASP A 194 -32.31 2.15 -8.96
CA ASP A 194 -31.78 2.21 -10.31
C ASP A 194 -32.46 3.31 -11.14
N LYS A 195 -31.65 4.00 -11.96
CA LYS A 195 -32.06 4.46 -13.29
C LYS A 195 -30.83 4.78 -14.13
N GLU A 196 -30.51 3.84 -15.01
CA GLU A 196 -29.87 4.15 -16.29
C GLU A 196 -30.77 5.11 -17.08
N ASP A 197 -30.15 6.11 -17.72
CA ASP A 197 -30.48 6.71 -19.03
C ASP A 197 -30.20 8.21 -19.05
N SER A 198 -28.98 8.58 -19.49
CA SER A 198 -28.74 9.67 -20.45
C SER A 198 -27.24 9.78 -20.74
N LEU A 199 -26.75 8.85 -21.56
CA LEU A 199 -25.58 9.07 -22.41
C LEU A 199 -26.01 9.97 -23.58
N TRP A 200 -25.16 10.95 -23.89
CA TRP A 200 -25.18 11.87 -25.05
C TRP A 200 -26.03 13.14 -24.94
N GLU A 201 -25.44 14.19 -24.39
CA GLU A 201 -25.28 15.51 -25.04
C GLU A 201 -23.94 16.14 -24.61
#